data_AF-A0A2J8I3M4-F1
#
_entry.id   AF-A0A2J8I3M4-F1
#
_cell.length_a   1.000
_cell.length_b   1.000
_cell.length_c   1.000
_cell.angle_alpha   90.00
_cell.angle_beta   90.00
_cell.angle_gamma   90.00
#
_symmetry.space_group_name_H-M   'P 1'
#
loop_
_entity.id
_entity.type
_entity.pdbx_description
1 polymer ?
#
loop_
_entity_poly.entity_id
_entity_poly.type
_entity_poly.pdbx_seq_one_letter_code
_entity_poly.pdbx_strand_id
1 'polypeptide(L)'
;MGTEQKQKQIRQLLNALGWSNKQLADVLYEEMYCDEQVDINETPSKFREKLKKQLQRPTTPESRLDEYIKIISEHPDFKELGLDLIVTKYVDHKCLNKHISERLKDISSWLDTKADN
;
A
#
# COMPACT_ATOMS: atom_id res chain seq x y z
N MET A 1 -2.62 9.86 -7.40
CA MET A 1 -1.38 9.04 -7.40
C MET A 1 -1.69 7.84 -8.28
N GLY A 2 -1.01 7.67 -9.42
CA GLY A 2 -1.38 6.65 -10.41
C GLY A 2 -1.30 5.21 -9.88
N THR A 3 -2.10 4.31 -10.46
CA THR A 3 -2.14 2.85 -10.17
C THR A 3 -0.75 2.21 -10.02
N GLU A 4 0.21 2.55 -10.88
CA GLU A 4 1.57 1.98 -10.86
C GLU A 4 2.35 2.35 -9.60
N GLN A 5 2.18 3.58 -9.08
CA GLN A 5 2.85 4.02 -7.86
C GLN A 5 2.33 3.24 -6.65
N LYS A 6 1.01 3.03 -6.57
CA LYS A 6 0.38 2.23 -5.50
C LYS A 6 0.79 0.76 -5.57
N GLN A 7 0.88 0.19 -6.77
CA GLN A 7 1.40 -1.17 -6.97
C GLN A 7 2.85 -1.30 -6.50
N LYS A 8 3.69 -0.29 -6.80
CA LYS A 8 5.09 -0.26 -6.33
C LYS A 8 5.14 -0.16 -4.80
N GLN A 9 4.30 0.68 -4.19
CA GLN A 9 4.20 0.82 -2.74
C GLN A 9 3.81 -0.51 -2.08
N ILE A 10 2.81 -1.23 -2.59
CA ILE A 10 2.43 -2.55 -2.05
C ILE A 10 3.58 -3.54 -2.14
N ARG A 11 4.34 -3.55 -3.24
CA ARG A 11 5.53 -4.42 -3.37
C ARG A 11 6.62 -4.05 -2.37
N GLN A 12 6.82 -2.76 -2.10
CA GLN A 12 7.78 -2.30 -1.09
C GLN A 12 7.34 -2.70 0.31
N LEU A 13 6.05 -2.55 0.65
CA LEU A 13 5.48 -2.98 1.92
C LEU A 13 5.66 -4.49 2.12
N LEU A 14 5.35 -5.29 1.10
CA LEU A 14 5.58 -6.74 1.10
C LEU A 14 7.04 -7.10 1.37
N ASN A 15 7.97 -6.46 0.68
CA ASN A 15 9.41 -6.71 0.88
C ASN A 15 9.86 -6.30 2.28
N ALA A 16 9.38 -5.18 2.81
CA ALA A 16 9.70 -4.71 4.16
C ALA A 16 9.16 -5.64 5.25
N LEU A 17 7.97 -6.20 5.03
CA LEU A 17 7.34 -7.21 5.90
C LEU A 17 7.96 -8.61 5.75
N GLY A 18 8.78 -8.84 4.72
CA GLY A 18 9.23 -10.19 4.34
C GLY A 18 8.09 -11.09 3.87
N TRP A 19 6.95 -10.51 3.49
CA TRP A 19 5.75 -11.23 3.11
C TRP A 19 5.78 -11.67 1.66
N SER A 20 5.37 -12.91 1.43
CA SER A 20 5.07 -13.38 0.09
C SER A 20 3.70 -12.88 -0.39
N ASN A 21 3.50 -12.79 -1.71
CA ASN A 21 2.18 -12.52 -2.29
C ASN A 21 1.09 -13.51 -1.82
N LYS A 22 1.49 -14.71 -1.36
CA LYS A 22 0.58 -15.70 -0.81
C LYS A 22 0.10 -15.29 0.58
N GLN A 23 1.02 -14.90 1.47
CA GLN A 23 0.69 -14.44 2.82
C GLN A 23 -0.19 -13.20 2.80
N LEU A 24 0.14 -12.23 1.95
CA LEU A 24 -0.71 -11.05 1.78
C LEU A 24 -2.11 -11.39 1.31
N ALA A 25 -2.24 -12.31 0.35
CA ALA A 25 -3.54 -12.73 -0.13
C ALA A 25 -4.35 -13.46 0.96
N ASP A 26 -3.71 -14.21 1.85
CA ASP A 26 -4.38 -14.90 2.95
C ASP A 26 -4.88 -13.90 4.00
N VAL A 27 -4.03 -12.97 4.42
CA VAL A 27 -4.40 -11.89 5.35
C VAL A 27 -5.53 -11.03 4.80
N LEU A 28 -5.41 -10.57 3.55
CA LEU A 28 -6.46 -9.80 2.90
C LEU A 28 -7.75 -10.62 2.75
N TYR A 29 -7.64 -11.93 2.53
CA TYR A 29 -8.82 -12.79 2.44
C TYR A 29 -9.53 -12.88 3.80
N GLU A 30 -8.79 -13.08 4.88
CA GLU A 30 -9.38 -13.13 6.22
C GLU A 30 -10.05 -11.79 6.57
N GLU A 31 -9.37 -10.66 6.41
CA GLU A 31 -9.91 -9.35 6.76
C GLU A 31 -11.11 -8.93 5.88
N MET A 32 -11.08 -9.20 4.58
CA MET A 32 -12.14 -8.78 3.66
C MET A 32 -13.36 -9.70 3.66
N TYR A 33 -13.20 -10.96 4.03
CA TYR A 33 -14.26 -11.98 3.90
C TYR A 33 -14.76 -12.50 5.27
N CYS A 34 -14.21 -12.02 6.39
CA CYS A 34 -14.69 -12.38 7.73
C CYS A 34 -15.96 -11.61 8.15
N ASP A 35 -16.23 -10.43 7.59
CA ASP A 35 -17.27 -9.49 8.07
C ASP A 35 -18.52 -9.40 7.17
N GLU A 36 -19.03 -10.57 6.75
CA GLU A 36 -20.30 -10.74 6.01
C GLU A 36 -20.27 -10.46 4.48
N GLN A 37 -20.94 -11.36 3.74
CA GLN A 37 -21.29 -11.28 2.30
C GLN A 37 -20.18 -11.66 1.30
N VAL A 38 -19.68 -12.90 1.43
CA VAL A 38 -18.79 -13.48 0.43
C VAL A 38 -19.58 -14.14 -0.70
N ASP A 39 -19.23 -13.82 -1.94
CA ASP A 39 -19.55 -14.61 -3.12
C ASP A 39 -19.03 -16.04 -2.88
N ILE A 40 -19.97 -16.99 -2.73
CA ILE A 40 -19.77 -18.39 -2.31
C ILE A 40 -18.74 -19.13 -3.19
N ASN A 41 -18.34 -18.52 -4.31
CA ASN A 41 -17.38 -19.05 -5.28
C ASN A 41 -15.92 -18.59 -5.10
N GLU A 42 -15.65 -17.64 -4.19
CA GLU A 42 -14.32 -17.04 -4.03
C GLU A 42 -13.50 -17.82 -2.97
N THR A 43 -12.60 -18.68 -3.46
CA THR A 43 -11.69 -19.46 -2.61
C THR A 43 -10.37 -18.71 -2.40
N PRO A 44 -9.63 -18.99 -1.30
CA PRO A 44 -8.32 -18.37 -1.04
C PRO A 44 -7.34 -18.52 -2.22
N SER A 45 -7.39 -19.67 -2.91
CA SER A 45 -6.55 -19.91 -4.09
C SER A 45 -6.92 -19.02 -5.28
N LYS A 46 -8.21 -18.79 -5.53
CA LYS A 46 -8.66 -17.89 -6.60
C LYS A 46 -8.33 -16.43 -6.26
N PHE A 47 -8.50 -16.06 -5.00
CA PHE A 47 -8.16 -14.73 -4.51
C PHE A 47 -6.65 -14.45 -4.66
N ARG A 48 -5.78 -15.42 -4.32
CA ARG A 48 -4.32 -15.33 -4.57
C ARG A 48 -3.98 -15.03 -6.02
N GLU A 49 -4.60 -15.74 -6.98
CA GLU A 49 -4.36 -15.48 -8.40
C GLU A 49 -4.90 -14.13 -8.85
N LYS A 50 -6.06 -13.72 -8.33
CA LYS A 50 -6.68 -12.42 -8.60
C LYS A 50 -5.81 -11.29 -8.09
N LEU A 51 -5.32 -11.38 -6.85
CA LEU A 51 -4.39 -10.42 -6.25
C LEU A 51 -3.11 -10.29 -7.08
N LYS A 52 -2.51 -11.43 -7.47
CA LYS A 52 -1.33 -11.42 -8.35
C LYS A 52 -1.60 -10.69 -9.67
N LYS A 53 -2.75 -10.93 -10.30
CA LYS A 53 -3.16 -10.23 -11.53
C LYS A 53 -3.40 -8.74 -11.28
N GLN A 54 -4.00 -8.37 -10.15
CA GLN A 54 -4.29 -6.98 -9.78
C GLN A 54 -3.02 -6.17 -9.49
N LEU A 55 -2.00 -6.79 -8.91
CA LEU A 55 -0.69 -6.17 -8.67
C LEU A 55 0.20 -6.09 -9.92
N GLN A 56 -0.18 -6.75 -11.02
CA GLN A 56 0.54 -6.73 -12.29
C GLN A 56 -0.16 -5.89 -13.36
N ARG A 57 -1.49 -5.79 -13.35
CA ARG A 57 -2.25 -5.11 -14.40
C ARG A 57 -2.36 -3.61 -14.13
N PRO A 58 -2.06 -2.74 -15.11
CA PRO A 58 -2.18 -1.29 -14.94
C PRO A 58 -3.64 -0.81 -14.87
N THR A 59 -4.59 -1.66 -15.29
CA THR A 59 -6.03 -1.36 -15.30
C THR A 59 -6.74 -1.64 -13.97
N THR A 60 -6.00 -2.02 -12.92
CA THR A 60 -6.59 -2.26 -11.60
C THR A 60 -7.09 -0.95 -11.00
N PRO A 61 -8.32 -0.90 -10.45
CA PRO A 61 -8.85 0.30 -9.82
C PRO A 61 -7.97 0.74 -8.65
N GLU A 62 -7.64 2.03 -8.61
CA GLU A 62 -6.84 2.60 -7.53
C GLU A 62 -7.48 2.41 -6.14
N SER A 63 -8.81 2.50 -6.05
CA SER A 63 -9.57 2.33 -4.80
C SER A 63 -9.35 0.96 -4.16
N ARG A 64 -9.22 -0.10 -4.97
CA ARG A 64 -8.91 -1.45 -4.49
C ARG A 64 -7.49 -1.56 -3.96
N LEU A 65 -6.54 -0.87 -4.58
CA LEU A 65 -5.15 -0.85 -4.10
C LEU A 65 -5.03 -0.06 -2.79
N ASP A 66 -5.80 1.03 -2.64
CA ASP A 66 -5.85 1.80 -1.39
C ASP A 66 -6.41 0.97 -0.23
N GLU A 67 -7.44 0.15 -0.49
CA GLU A 67 -8.00 -0.79 0.47
C GLU A 67 -6.95 -1.81 0.92
N TYR A 68 -6.17 -2.37 0.00
CA TYR A 68 -5.08 -3.30 0.36
C TYR A 68 -4.00 -2.63 1.21
N ILE A 69 -3.59 -1.42 0.85
CA ILE A 69 -2.60 -0.66 1.64
C ILE A 69 -3.14 -0.40 3.05
N LYS A 70 -4.42 -0.04 3.17
CA LYS A 70 -5.07 0.19 4.47
C LYS A 70 -5.03 -1.07 5.33
N ILE A 71 -5.46 -2.21 4.81
CA ILE A 71 -5.46 -3.48 5.56
C ILE A 71 -4.04 -3.87 5.98
N ILE A 72 -3.06 -3.76 5.08
CA ILE A 72 -1.65 -4.01 5.42
C ILE A 72 -1.20 -3.10 6.57
N SER A 73 -1.55 -1.81 6.53
CA SER A 73 -1.15 -0.84 7.56
C SER A 73 -1.82 -1.06 8.91
N GLU A 74 -2.99 -1.69 8.93
CA GLU A 74 -3.75 -1.98 10.15
C GLU A 74 -3.30 -3.30 10.81
N HIS A 75 -2.64 -4.19 10.05
CA HIS A 75 -2.19 -5.50 10.49
C HIS A 75 -1.15 -5.43 11.63
N PRO A 76 -1.24 -6.32 12.65
CA PRO A 76 -0.30 -6.35 13.78
C PRO A 76 1.16 -6.50 13.35
N ASP A 77 1.50 -7.41 12.43
CA ASP A 77 2.89 -7.57 11.94
C ASP A 77 3.46 -6.27 11.36
N PHE A 78 2.63 -5.43 10.72
CA PHE A 78 3.08 -4.15 10.19
C PHE A 78 3.36 -3.14 11.31
N LYS A 79 2.54 -3.14 12.37
CA LYS A 79 2.74 -2.32 13.57
C LYS A 79 3.93 -2.81 14.41
N GLU A 80 4.14 -4.12 14.51
CA GLU A 80 5.21 -4.76 15.28
C GLU A 80 6.58 -4.55 14.66
N LEU A 81 6.65 -4.48 13.32
CA LEU A 81 7.90 -4.17 12.63
C LEU A 81 8.46 -2.79 12.98
N GLY A 82 7.70 -1.93 13.68
CA GLY A 82 8.15 -0.59 14.03
C GLY A 82 8.62 0.17 12.80
N LEU A 83 8.12 -0.23 11.62
CA LEU A 83 8.33 0.47 10.38
C LEU A 83 7.56 1.76 10.55
N ASP A 84 8.28 2.77 11.02
CA ASP A 84 8.01 4.19 10.83
C ASP A 84 7.99 4.54 9.32
N LEU A 85 7.52 3.62 8.48
CA LEU A 85 6.90 3.86 7.19
C LEU A 85 5.65 4.66 7.50
N ILE A 86 5.88 5.95 7.74
CA ILE A 86 4.92 7.01 7.55
C ILE A 86 4.30 6.70 6.18
N VAL A 87 3.13 6.07 6.18
CA VAL A 87 2.34 5.94 4.96
C VAL A 87 2.12 7.39 4.57
N THR A 88 2.86 7.85 3.57
CA THR A 88 2.85 9.24 3.11
C THR A 88 1.50 9.49 2.47
N LYS A 89 0.50 9.67 3.32
CA LYS A 89 -0.83 10.03 2.93
C LYS A 89 -0.73 11.49 2.53
N TYR A 90 -0.76 11.74 1.23
CA TYR A 90 -0.95 13.10 0.74
C TYR A 90 -2.34 13.54 1.20
N VAL A 91 -2.38 14.28 2.30
CA VAL A 91 -3.59 14.95 2.77
C VAL A 91 -3.56 16.35 2.16
N ASP A 92 -4.49 16.63 1.25
CA ASP A 92 -4.64 17.94 0.65
C ASP A 92 -5.19 18.92 1.70
N HIS A 93 -4.29 19.42 2.55
CA HIS A 93 -4.64 20.48 3.48
C HIS A 93 -4.66 21.79 2.69
N LYS A 94 -5.87 22.33 2.46
CA LYS A 94 -6.10 23.71 1.95
C LYS A 94 -5.43 24.80 2.80
N CYS A 95 -4.79 24.42 3.91
CA CYS A 95 -4.05 25.26 4.85
C CYS A 95 -2.58 25.48 4.45
N LEU A 96 -2.03 24.69 3.53
CA LEU A 96 -0.63 24.78 3.12
C LEU A 96 -0.47 25.75 1.93
N ASN A 97 0.02 26.95 2.23
CA ASN A 97 0.40 27.93 1.21
C ASN A 97 1.50 27.36 0.29
N LYS A 98 1.47 27.69 -1.00
CA LYS A 98 2.44 27.29 -2.05
C LYS A 98 3.90 27.36 -1.59
N HIS A 99 4.25 28.39 -0.84
CA HIS A 99 5.59 28.59 -0.32
C HIS A 99 6.07 27.42 0.57
N ILE A 100 5.19 26.84 1.39
CA ILE A 100 5.55 25.71 2.26
C ILE A 100 5.72 24.43 1.43
N SER A 101 4.88 24.22 0.41
CA SER A 101 5.01 23.06 -0.48
C SER A 101 6.31 23.09 -1.31
N GLU A 102 6.76 24.27 -1.74
CA GLU A 102 8.04 24.43 -2.45
C GLU A 102 9.21 24.10 -1.52
N ARG A 103 9.20 24.62 -0.29
CA ARG A 103 10.25 24.32 0.70
C ARG A 103 10.31 22.85 1.11
N LEU A 104 9.17 22.18 1.24
CA LEU A 104 9.14 20.74 1.49
C LEU A 104 9.72 19.94 0.32
N LYS A 105 9.49 20.41 -0.91
CA LYS A 105 10.09 19.81 -2.11
C LYS A 105 11.61 19.98 -2.14
N ASP A 106 12.11 21.13 -1.73
CA ASP A 106 13.56 21.39 -1.60
C ASP A 106 14.21 20.50 -0.53
N ILE A 107 13.52 20.29 0.60
CA ILE A 107 14.00 19.41 1.68
C ILE A 107 14.01 17.95 1.19
N SER A 108 12.98 17.54 0.46
CA SER A 108 12.89 16.19 -0.12
C SER A 108 14.06 15.93 -1.08
N SER A 109 14.35 16.84 -1.99
CA SER A 109 15.44 16.67 -2.97
C SER A 109 16.83 16.68 -2.32
N TRP A 110 16.99 17.43 -1.21
CA TRP A 110 18.21 17.43 -0.42
C TRP A 110 18.43 16.12 0.33
N LEU A 111 17.37 15.48 0.84
CA LEU A 111 17.46 14.17 1.50
C LEU A 111 17.84 13.06 0.50
N ASP A 112 17.26 13.09 -0.71
CA ASP A 112 17.58 12.13 -1.76
C ASP A 112 19.05 12.21 -2.20
N THR A 113 19.62 13.42 -2.24
CA THR A 113 21.05 13.62 -2.57
C THR A 113 22.02 13.24 -1.44
N LYS A 114 21.53 13.08 -0.22
CA LYS A 114 22.32 12.64 0.95
C LYS A 114 22.34 11.12 1.12
N ALA A 115 21.43 10.39 0.49
CA ALA A 115 21.35 8.92 0.58
C ALA A 115 22.39 8.18 -0.27
N ASP A 116 23.10 8.89 -1.16
CA ASP A 116 24.09 8.33 -2.09
C ASP A 116 25.57 8.61 -1.70
N ASN A 117 25.86 8.96 -0.43
CA ASN A 117 27.24 9.14 0.09
C ASN A 117 27.50 8.30 1.34
#